data_AF-A0A521IHJ1-F1
#
_entry.id   AF-A0A521IHJ1-F1
#
_cell.length_a   1.000
_cell.length_b   1.000
_cell.length_c   1.000
_cell.angle_alpha   90.00
_cell.angle_beta   90.00
_cell.angle_gamma   90.00
#
_symmetry.space_group_name_H-M   'P 1'
#
loop_
_entity.id
_entity.type
_entity.pdbx_description
1 polymer ?
#
loop_
_entity_poly.entity_id
_entity_poly.type
_entity_poly.pdbx_seq_one_letter_code
_entity_poly.pdbx_strand_id
1 'polypeptide(L)'
;MKSRAYSAHTLSALVLLASLIPLASCRTAPPARPDTAPSVAIDGSTMYCTISWGKRGAYTLSGQAEQLDGSSYSVTLERLDWFNNWQDGWTEASVPLEGKLLLSEAGGSWTASKIEKPVPARTSAAQIRHRNTILEGNQAADLFDRRLERVRATAAWLASESSFSPADGNQFFARAGKVLFPEQNGYPEGTGQSAVNAEFKAGEGMKWNRTYTEQSIPEHLREVRDSGTLWRDWEESRELFYIAYTWEK
;
A
#
# COMPACT_ATOMS: atom_id res chain seq x y z
N MET A 1 -71.28 -33.89 -27.93
CA MET A 1 -70.98 -35.18 -27.27
C MET A 1 -69.50 -35.50 -27.45
N LYS A 2 -68.80 -35.76 -26.34
CA LYS A 2 -67.55 -36.54 -26.18
C LYS A 2 -66.23 -36.08 -26.85
N SER A 3 -65.43 -35.36 -26.05
CA SER A 3 -64.07 -35.71 -25.58
C SER A 3 -63.27 -36.83 -26.26
N ARG A 4 -62.00 -36.52 -26.61
CA ARG A 4 -60.71 -37.17 -26.21
C ARG A 4 -59.57 -36.50 -27.03
N ALA A 5 -58.63 -35.70 -26.50
CA ALA A 5 -57.52 -35.97 -25.57
C ALA A 5 -56.48 -36.98 -26.08
N TYR A 6 -55.22 -36.52 -26.28
CA TYR A 6 -53.89 -37.05 -25.87
C TYR A 6 -52.80 -36.34 -26.73
N SER A 7 -51.96 -35.46 -26.14
CA SER A 7 -50.57 -35.72 -25.64
C SER A 7 -49.56 -35.89 -26.80
N ALA A 8 -48.32 -35.37 -26.83
CA ALA A 8 -47.46 -34.75 -25.84
C ALA A 8 -46.23 -34.11 -26.54
N HIS A 9 -45.52 -33.24 -25.82
CA HIS A 9 -44.07 -32.97 -25.87
C HIS A 9 -43.42 -32.41 -27.15
N THR A 10 -42.95 -31.16 -27.08
CA THR A 10 -41.53 -30.82 -27.30
C THR A 10 -41.23 -29.39 -26.81
N LEU A 11 -40.44 -29.33 -25.72
CA LEU A 11 -39.53 -28.27 -25.22
C LEU A 11 -39.72 -26.84 -25.78
N SER A 12 -40.26 -25.86 -25.05
CA SER A 12 -39.61 -25.11 -23.94
C SER A 12 -38.10 -25.27 -23.81
N ALA A 13 -37.35 -24.41 -24.51
CA ALA A 13 -36.03 -23.94 -24.09
C ALA A 13 -35.60 -22.76 -24.99
N LEU A 14 -35.86 -21.52 -24.58
CA LEU A 14 -34.95 -20.37 -24.71
C LEU A 14 -35.63 -19.07 -24.19
N VAL A 15 -35.99 -19.09 -22.91
CA VAL A 15 -36.15 -17.87 -22.11
C VAL A 15 -35.28 -18.10 -20.88
N LEU A 16 -34.51 -17.06 -20.49
CA LEU A 16 -33.52 -17.01 -19.40
C LEU A 16 -32.10 -17.48 -19.74
N LEU A 17 -31.42 -16.69 -20.57
CA LEU A 17 -29.97 -16.45 -20.44
C LEU A 17 -29.75 -14.96 -20.10
N ALA A 18 -30.45 -14.52 -19.07
CA ALA A 18 -30.09 -13.36 -18.29
C ALA A 18 -29.47 -13.88 -16.98
N SER A 19 -28.45 -13.18 -16.51
CA SER A 19 -27.65 -13.40 -15.29
C SER A 19 -26.41 -14.28 -15.45
N LEU A 20 -25.31 -13.77 -14.90
CA LEU A 20 -23.94 -14.30 -14.88
C LEU A 20 -23.05 -13.89 -16.06
N ILE A 21 -23.10 -12.63 -16.45
CA ILE A 21 -21.83 -11.91 -16.65
C ILE A 21 -21.25 -11.79 -15.24
N PRO A 22 -20.10 -12.41 -14.91
CA PRO A 22 -19.39 -12.02 -13.72
C PRO A 22 -19.09 -10.54 -13.92
N LEU A 23 -19.74 -9.69 -13.12
CA LEU A 23 -19.18 -8.39 -12.80
C LEU A 23 -17.77 -8.72 -12.34
N ALA A 24 -16.81 -8.54 -13.24
CA ALA A 24 -15.43 -8.37 -12.89
C ALA A 24 -15.47 -7.18 -11.96
N SER A 25 -15.61 -7.47 -10.66
CA SER A 25 -15.57 -6.50 -9.62
C SER A 25 -14.14 -5.97 -9.73
N CYS A 26 -13.99 -4.85 -10.44
CA CYS A 26 -12.97 -3.88 -10.14
C CYS A 26 -13.21 -3.55 -8.66
N ARG A 27 -12.72 -4.41 -7.77
CA ARG A 27 -12.67 -4.16 -6.34
C ARG A 27 -11.67 -3.02 -6.21
N THR A 28 -12.17 -1.80 -6.33
CA THR A 28 -11.49 -0.62 -5.81
C THR A 28 -11.11 -0.95 -4.38
N ALA A 29 -9.84 -0.71 -4.02
CA ALA A 29 -9.42 -0.98 -2.65
C ALA A 29 -10.32 -0.18 -1.69
N PRO A 30 -10.66 -0.76 -0.53
CA PRO A 30 -11.40 0.00 0.47
C PRO A 30 -10.63 1.28 0.82
N PRO A 31 -11.34 2.40 1.04
CA PRO A 31 -10.69 3.66 1.37
C PRO A 31 -9.85 3.50 2.65
N ALA A 32 -8.71 4.17 2.70
CA ALA A 32 -7.85 4.13 3.86
C ALA A 32 -8.57 4.79 5.04
N ARG A 33 -8.42 4.23 6.25
CA ARG A 33 -8.96 4.82 7.48
C ARG A 33 -7.82 5.50 8.25
N PRO A 34 -7.89 6.82 8.47
CA PRO A 34 -7.01 7.49 9.41
C PRO A 34 -7.14 6.90 10.82
N ASP A 35 -6.06 6.95 11.60
CA ASP A 35 -6.08 6.47 12.99
C ASP A 35 -6.78 7.45 13.94
N THR A 36 -6.78 8.73 13.58
CA THR A 36 -7.45 9.79 14.33
C THR A 36 -8.36 10.58 13.41
N ALA A 37 -9.35 11.27 14.01
CA ALA A 37 -10.08 12.29 13.29
C ALA A 37 -9.10 13.30 12.66
N PRO A 38 -9.29 13.71 11.40
CA PRO A 38 -8.51 14.76 10.79
C PRO A 38 -8.56 16.03 11.64
N SER A 39 -7.41 16.66 11.84
CA SER A 39 -7.33 17.95 12.51
C SER A 39 -7.44 19.04 11.45
N VAL A 40 -8.44 19.91 11.61
CA VAL A 40 -8.68 21.04 10.71
C VAL A 40 -8.39 22.33 11.45
N ALA A 41 -7.57 23.19 10.84
CA ALA A 41 -7.24 24.52 11.33
C ALA A 41 -7.59 25.56 10.25
N ILE A 42 -7.91 26.77 10.68
CA ILE A 42 -8.19 27.89 9.77
C ILE A 42 -7.16 28.98 10.08
N ASP A 43 -6.43 29.41 9.05
CA ASP A 43 -5.51 30.55 9.11
C ASP A 43 -5.93 31.57 8.05
N GLY A 44 -6.44 32.72 8.51
CA GLY A 44 -7.07 33.71 7.64
C GLY A 44 -8.25 33.14 6.86
N SER A 45 -8.15 33.13 5.53
CA SER A 45 -9.15 32.55 4.62
C SER A 45 -8.83 31.12 4.17
N THR A 46 -7.70 30.56 4.61
CA THR A 46 -7.23 29.25 4.17
C THR A 46 -7.48 28.22 5.27
N MET A 47 -8.04 27.07 4.88
CA MET A 47 -8.21 25.94 5.78
C MET A 47 -7.11 24.92 5.52
N TYR A 48 -6.54 24.39 6.60
CA TYR A 48 -5.50 23.38 6.58
C TYR A 48 -6.00 22.12 7.26
N CYS A 49 -5.63 20.97 6.71
CA CYS A 49 -5.96 19.67 7.30
C CYS A 49 -4.68 18.88 7.55
N THR A 50 -4.59 18.27 8.74
CA THR A 50 -3.59 17.26 9.08
C THR A 50 -4.29 15.94 9.34
N ILE A 51 -3.82 14.90 8.68
CA ILE A 51 -4.38 13.56 8.77
C ILE A 51 -3.29 12.62 9.26
N SER A 52 -3.54 11.96 10.40
CA SER A 52 -2.56 11.07 11.03
C SER A 52 -2.89 9.60 10.77
N TRP A 53 -1.84 8.84 10.50
CA TRP A 53 -1.90 7.40 10.35
C TRP A 53 -0.67 6.73 10.96
N GLY A 54 -0.72 5.40 11.04
CA GLY A 54 0.22 4.58 11.75
C GLY A 54 -0.01 4.63 13.26
N LYS A 55 0.42 3.56 13.96
CA LYS A 55 0.38 3.51 15.42
C LYS A 55 1.02 4.77 16.02
N ARG A 56 0.23 5.52 16.80
CA ARG A 56 0.62 6.78 17.46
C ARG A 56 0.91 7.97 16.50
N GLY A 57 0.34 7.97 15.29
CA GLY A 57 0.54 9.07 14.34
C GLY A 57 1.96 9.10 13.77
N ALA A 58 2.52 7.92 13.50
CA ALA A 58 3.88 7.76 12.97
C ALA A 58 4.10 8.51 11.65
N TYR A 59 3.03 8.85 10.94
CA TYR A 59 3.14 9.77 9.81
C TYR A 59 1.88 10.61 9.65
N THR A 60 2.09 11.81 9.15
CA THR A 60 1.03 12.79 8.92
C THR A 60 1.06 13.29 7.50
N LEU A 61 -0.10 13.30 6.85
CA LEU A 61 -0.28 14.05 5.62
C LEU A 61 -0.90 15.39 5.97
N SER A 62 -0.36 16.46 5.40
CA SER A 62 -0.89 17.80 5.57
C SER A 62 -1.05 18.52 4.25
N GLY A 63 -2.01 19.43 4.22
CA GLY A 63 -2.18 20.36 3.11
C GLY A 63 -3.43 21.22 3.26
N GLN A 64 -3.79 21.91 2.19
CA GLN A 64 -4.96 22.78 2.16
C GLN A 64 -6.24 21.97 2.03
N ALA A 65 -7.25 22.36 2.78
CA ALA A 65 -8.55 21.72 2.78
C ALA A 65 -9.65 22.66 2.28
N GLU A 66 -10.59 22.09 1.56
CA GLU A 66 -11.83 22.73 1.14
C GLU A 66 -12.98 21.91 1.71
N GLN A 67 -13.84 22.54 2.51
CA GLN A 67 -15.04 21.88 2.99
C GLN A 67 -16.04 21.73 1.84
N LEU A 68 -16.41 20.50 1.52
CA LEU A 68 -17.40 20.22 0.47
C LEU A 68 -18.81 20.19 1.05
N ASP A 69 -18.95 19.57 2.23
CA ASP A 69 -20.18 19.56 3.03
C ASP A 69 -19.85 19.48 4.54
N GLY A 70 -20.87 19.36 5.40
CA GLY A 70 -20.68 19.29 6.86
C GLY A 70 -19.83 18.11 7.37
N SER A 71 -19.61 17.10 6.54
CA SER A 71 -18.99 15.80 6.86
C SER A 71 -17.87 15.38 5.89
N SER A 72 -17.55 16.21 4.88
CA SER A 72 -16.54 15.89 3.88
C SER A 72 -15.63 17.06 3.53
N TYR A 73 -14.35 16.73 3.31
CA TYR A 73 -13.31 17.68 2.96
C TYR A 73 -12.55 17.19 1.75
N SER A 74 -12.25 18.09 0.82
CA SER A 74 -11.23 17.86 -0.20
C SER A 74 -9.91 18.41 0.28
N VAL A 75 -8.85 17.59 0.31
CA VAL A 75 -7.53 17.99 0.82
C VAL A 75 -6.52 17.90 -0.31
N THR A 76 -6.02 19.06 -0.75
CA THR A 76 -4.85 19.16 -1.63
C THR A 76 -3.62 18.92 -0.77
N LEU A 77 -2.92 17.83 -1.02
CA LEU A 77 -1.73 17.44 -0.27
C LEU A 77 -0.58 18.41 -0.56
N GLU A 78 0.19 18.71 0.48
CA GLU A 78 1.41 19.52 0.37
C GLU A 78 2.61 18.78 0.95
N ARG A 79 2.41 17.93 1.96
CA ARG A 79 3.52 17.32 2.71
C ARG A 79 3.15 15.99 3.35
N LEU A 80 4.12 15.09 3.37
CA LEU A 80 4.19 13.93 4.26
C LEU A 80 5.29 14.22 5.30
N ASP A 81 4.92 14.24 6.57
CA ASP A 81 5.89 14.16 7.66
C ASP A 81 5.92 12.72 8.17
N TRP A 82 7.12 12.15 8.17
CA TRP A 82 7.39 10.75 8.46
C TRP A 82 8.25 10.64 9.71
N PHE A 83 7.81 9.82 10.67
CA PHE A 83 8.63 9.45 11.79
C PHE A 83 8.41 7.98 12.17
N ASN A 84 9.48 7.20 12.21
CA ASN A 84 9.37 5.84 12.71
C ASN A 84 10.61 5.39 13.48
N ASN A 85 10.35 4.61 14.53
CA ASN A 85 11.39 3.87 15.24
C ASN A 85 11.50 2.46 14.67
N TRP A 86 12.71 1.92 14.70
CA TRP A 86 13.03 0.55 14.30
C TRP A 86 14.12 0.02 15.24
N GLN A 87 14.42 -1.28 15.15
CA GLN A 87 15.21 -1.98 16.17
C GLN A 87 16.54 -1.29 16.51
N ASP A 88 17.23 -0.79 15.48
CA ASP A 88 18.56 -0.21 15.61
C ASP A 88 18.56 1.32 15.42
N GLY A 89 17.39 1.99 15.39
CA GLY A 89 17.37 3.39 15.01
C GLY A 89 16.01 4.06 14.88
N TRP A 90 16.03 5.24 14.27
CA TRP A 90 14.84 5.96 13.86
C TRP A 90 15.09 6.72 12.56
N THR A 91 14.02 6.98 11.83
CA THR A 91 14.01 7.81 10.62
C THR A 91 12.97 8.91 10.81
N GLU A 92 13.38 10.15 10.56
CA GLU A 92 12.50 11.30 10.44
C GLU A 92 12.70 11.91 9.06
N ALA A 93 11.61 12.24 8.36
CA ALA A 93 11.68 12.87 7.05
C ALA A 93 10.46 13.77 6.81
N SER A 94 10.66 14.84 6.07
CA SER A 94 9.61 15.71 5.56
C SER A 94 9.69 15.72 4.04
N VAL A 95 8.60 15.34 3.39
CA VAL A 95 8.56 15.09 1.95
C VAL A 95 7.45 15.94 1.36
N PRO A 96 7.76 16.91 0.47
CA PRO A 96 6.74 17.60 -0.30
C PRO A 96 5.95 16.57 -1.11
N LEU A 97 4.63 16.69 -1.08
CA LEU A 97 3.72 15.70 -1.62
C LEU A 97 2.66 16.40 -2.45
N GLU A 98 2.53 16.05 -3.71
CA GLU A 98 1.40 16.46 -4.55
C GLU A 98 0.29 15.41 -4.46
N GLY A 99 -0.93 15.79 -4.82
CA GLY A 99 -2.09 14.90 -4.89
C GLY A 99 -3.28 15.44 -4.11
N LYS A 100 -4.38 14.69 -4.14
CA LYS A 100 -5.65 15.16 -3.58
C LYS A 100 -6.45 14.02 -2.98
N LEU A 101 -6.89 14.18 -1.74
CA LEU A 101 -7.72 13.21 -1.03
C LEU A 101 -9.12 13.77 -0.78
N LEU A 102 -10.11 12.88 -0.79
CA LEU A 102 -11.43 13.11 -0.23
C LEU A 102 -11.48 12.48 1.16
N LEU A 103 -11.73 13.30 2.17
CA LEU A 103 -12.05 12.84 3.50
C LEU A 103 -13.56 12.82 3.67
N SER A 104 -14.10 11.74 4.23
CA SER A 104 -15.53 11.62 4.50
C SER A 104 -15.76 10.93 5.84
N GLU A 105 -16.65 11.53 6.62
CA GLU A 105 -17.11 11.02 7.91
C GLU A 105 -18.43 10.26 7.74
N ALA A 106 -18.47 9.05 8.29
CA ALA A 106 -19.71 8.28 8.38
C ALA A 106 -19.73 7.46 9.67
N GLY A 107 -20.70 7.74 10.54
CA GLY A 107 -20.99 6.94 11.74
C GLY A 107 -19.87 6.99 12.79
N GLY A 108 -19.21 8.13 12.96
CA GLY A 108 -18.08 8.35 13.85
C GLY A 108 -16.73 7.91 13.28
N SER A 109 -16.66 7.54 12.00
CA SER A 109 -15.45 7.02 11.36
C SER A 109 -15.08 7.83 10.13
N TRP A 110 -13.81 8.24 10.07
CA TRP A 110 -13.25 8.92 8.92
C TRP A 110 -12.67 7.93 7.91
N THR A 111 -12.88 8.23 6.64
CA THR A 111 -12.27 7.53 5.52
C THR A 111 -11.56 8.55 4.63
N ALA A 112 -10.47 8.11 4.01
CA ALA A 112 -9.73 8.87 3.03
C ALA A 112 -9.71 8.08 1.71
N SER A 113 -10.25 8.67 0.66
CA SER A 113 -10.18 8.15 -0.69
C SER A 113 -9.36 9.06 -1.59
N LYS A 114 -8.67 8.47 -2.56
CA LYS A 114 -7.82 9.18 -3.50
C LYS A 114 -8.66 9.84 -4.59
N ILE A 115 -8.55 11.16 -4.75
CA ILE A 115 -9.04 11.88 -5.93
C ILE A 115 -7.90 11.93 -6.96
N GLU A 116 -6.73 12.42 -6.53
CA GLU A 116 -5.50 12.46 -7.30
C GLU A 116 -4.42 11.71 -6.56
N LYS A 117 -3.62 10.96 -7.32
CA LYS A 117 -2.58 10.10 -6.74
C LYS A 117 -1.55 10.92 -5.97
N PRO A 118 -1.25 10.55 -4.71
CA PRO A 118 -0.15 11.16 -4.00
C PRO A 118 1.19 10.89 -4.71
N VAL A 119 1.93 11.94 -5.02
CA VAL A 119 3.23 11.89 -5.69
C VAL A 119 4.26 12.65 -4.83
N PRO A 120 5.15 11.95 -4.12
CA PRO A 120 6.19 12.60 -3.36
C PRO A 120 7.23 13.20 -4.31
N ALA A 121 7.65 14.43 -4.01
CA ALA A 121 8.82 15.05 -4.59
C ALA A 121 10.07 14.70 -3.78
N ARG A 122 11.20 15.36 -4.08
CA ARG A 122 12.45 15.18 -3.34
C ARG A 122 12.27 15.56 -1.86
N THR A 123 12.75 14.71 -0.96
CA THR A 123 12.71 14.95 0.49
C THR A 123 13.35 16.30 0.84
N SER A 124 12.61 17.13 1.58
CA SER A 124 13.04 18.49 1.93
C SER A 124 13.97 18.50 3.15
N ALA A 125 13.73 17.60 4.09
CA ALA A 125 14.56 17.41 5.28
C ALA A 125 14.47 15.95 5.75
N ALA A 126 15.57 15.40 6.22
CA ALA A 126 15.58 14.10 6.88
C ALA A 126 16.71 13.98 7.90
N GLN A 127 16.48 13.11 8.87
CA GLN A 127 17.47 12.63 9.83
C GLN A 127 17.30 11.13 10.02
N ILE A 128 18.41 10.39 10.02
CA ILE A 128 18.39 8.94 10.17
C ILE A 128 19.43 8.57 11.22
N ARG A 129 18.95 8.07 12.36
CA ARG A 129 19.83 7.48 13.36
C ARG A 129 19.92 5.98 13.11
N HIS A 130 21.14 5.48 12.98
CA HIS A 130 21.45 4.06 13.01
C HIS A 130 22.50 3.80 14.10
N ARG A 131 22.07 3.15 15.18
CA ARG A 131 22.86 2.87 16.39
C ARG A 131 23.45 4.16 16.98
N ASN A 132 24.75 4.36 16.77
CA ASN A 132 25.53 5.50 17.27
C ASN A 132 25.83 6.53 16.17
N THR A 133 25.38 6.29 14.94
CA THR A 133 25.59 7.18 13.81
C THR A 133 24.29 7.93 13.51
N ILE A 134 24.39 9.24 13.28
CA ILE A 134 23.29 10.06 12.80
C ILE A 134 23.68 10.60 11.44
N LEU A 135 22.83 10.37 10.44
CA LEU A 135 22.88 11.00 9.13
C LEU A 135 21.90 12.17 9.13
N GLU A 136 22.31 13.30 8.56
CA GLU A 136 21.50 14.52 8.51
C GLU A 136 21.63 15.21 7.15
N GLY A 137 20.74 16.18 6.91
CA GLY A 137 20.77 17.02 5.71
C GLY A 137 20.62 16.21 4.42
N ASN A 138 21.34 16.63 3.37
CA ASN A 138 21.21 16.03 2.04
C ASN A 138 21.54 14.53 2.03
N GLN A 139 22.48 14.07 2.85
CA GLN A 139 22.82 12.65 2.89
C GLN A 139 21.66 11.79 3.39
N ALA A 140 20.97 12.24 4.45
CA ALA A 140 19.79 11.57 4.97
C ALA A 140 18.62 11.67 3.99
N ALA A 141 18.42 12.83 3.36
CA ALA A 141 17.36 13.04 2.37
C ALA A 141 17.54 12.12 1.15
N ASP A 142 18.75 12.07 0.58
CA ASP A 142 19.05 11.21 -0.58
C ASP A 142 18.95 9.71 -0.24
N LEU A 143 19.20 9.32 1.02
CA LEU A 143 19.05 7.94 1.47
C LEU A 143 17.56 7.59 1.65
N PHE A 144 16.78 8.51 2.21
CA PHE A 144 15.34 8.36 2.36
C PHE A 144 14.62 8.34 1.00
N ASP A 145 14.99 9.22 0.06
CA ASP A 145 14.44 9.24 -1.29
C ASP A 145 14.67 7.90 -2.00
N ARG A 146 15.90 7.38 -1.95
CA ARG A 146 16.22 6.07 -2.52
C ARG A 146 15.40 4.94 -1.89
N ARG A 147 15.12 5.00 -0.59
CA ARG A 147 14.22 4.06 0.08
C ARG A 147 12.79 4.22 -0.43
N LEU A 148 12.27 5.44 -0.42
CA LEU A 148 10.92 5.76 -0.85
C LEU A 148 10.67 5.32 -2.30
N GLU A 149 11.63 5.51 -3.20
CA GLU A 149 11.57 5.04 -4.58
C GLU A 149 11.42 3.51 -4.67
N ARG A 150 12.25 2.76 -3.95
CA ARG A 150 12.18 1.29 -3.92
C ARG A 150 10.88 0.78 -3.30
N VAL A 151 10.43 1.42 -2.23
CA VAL A 151 9.16 1.13 -1.57
C VAL A 151 7.99 1.38 -2.51
N ARG A 152 7.98 2.51 -3.21
CA ARG A 152 6.95 2.86 -4.19
C ARG A 152 6.94 1.90 -5.38
N ALA A 153 8.11 1.55 -5.91
CA ALA A 153 8.20 0.56 -7.00
C ALA A 153 7.63 -0.80 -6.57
N THR A 154 7.95 -1.23 -5.35
CA THR A 154 7.43 -2.47 -4.76
C THR A 154 5.91 -2.40 -4.55
N ALA A 155 5.43 -1.29 -3.99
CA ALA A 155 4.01 -1.07 -3.75
C ALA A 155 3.20 -1.00 -5.05
N ALA A 156 3.71 -0.32 -6.08
CA ALA A 156 3.09 -0.24 -7.40
C ALA A 156 2.98 -1.62 -8.05
N TRP A 157 4.04 -2.43 -7.97
CA TRP A 157 3.97 -3.82 -8.42
C TRP A 157 2.92 -4.62 -7.65
N LEU A 158 2.96 -4.62 -6.32
CA LEU A 158 1.96 -5.32 -5.49
C LEU A 158 0.53 -4.84 -5.80
N ALA A 159 0.34 -3.55 -6.09
CA ALA A 159 -0.95 -3.00 -6.49
C ALA A 159 -1.37 -3.40 -7.91
N SER A 160 -0.42 -3.69 -8.81
CA SER A 160 -0.73 -4.19 -10.15
C SER A 160 -1.17 -5.66 -10.15
N GLU A 161 -0.76 -6.43 -9.14
CA GLU A 161 -1.13 -7.85 -9.00
C GLU A 161 -2.60 -7.99 -8.59
N SER A 162 -3.44 -8.50 -9.51
CA SER A 162 -4.88 -8.68 -9.27
C SER A 162 -5.18 -9.62 -8.10
N SER A 163 -4.31 -10.61 -7.89
CA SER A 163 -4.40 -11.55 -6.77
C SER A 163 -4.06 -10.90 -5.43
N PHE A 164 -3.29 -9.81 -5.41
CA PHE A 164 -2.87 -9.09 -4.22
C PHE A 164 -3.87 -7.99 -3.85
N SER A 165 -4.83 -8.37 -3.02
CA SER A 165 -5.91 -7.48 -2.53
C SER A 165 -6.11 -7.73 -1.02
N PRO A 166 -5.24 -7.18 -0.17
CA PRO A 166 -5.46 -7.15 1.27
C PRO A 166 -6.63 -6.23 1.63
N ALA A 167 -7.42 -6.63 2.63
CA ALA A 167 -8.55 -5.88 3.17
C ALA A 167 -8.11 -4.77 4.13
N ASP A 168 -6.98 -4.92 4.79
CA ASP A 168 -6.42 -3.98 5.75
C ASP A 168 -4.88 -4.07 5.82
N GLY A 169 -4.28 -3.20 6.63
CA GLY A 169 -2.82 -3.15 6.83
C GLY A 169 -2.24 -4.43 7.42
N ASN A 170 -2.94 -5.11 8.33
CA ASN A 170 -2.45 -6.36 8.91
C ASN A 170 -2.36 -7.46 7.84
N GLN A 171 -3.39 -7.58 7.01
CA GLN A 171 -3.39 -8.52 5.90
C GLN A 171 -2.37 -8.12 4.83
N PHE A 172 -2.19 -6.82 4.56
CA PHE A 172 -1.15 -6.34 3.67
C PHE A 172 0.22 -6.82 4.15
N PHE A 173 0.55 -6.56 5.41
CA PHE A 173 1.84 -6.91 6.00
C PHE A 173 2.11 -8.40 6.06
N ALA A 174 1.09 -9.22 6.34
CA ALA A 174 1.21 -10.67 6.32
C ALA A 174 1.46 -11.19 4.90
N ARG A 175 0.70 -10.69 3.92
CA ARG A 175 0.80 -11.16 2.53
C ARG A 175 2.07 -10.65 1.84
N ALA A 176 2.35 -9.36 1.93
CA ALA A 176 3.57 -8.78 1.36
C ALA A 176 4.81 -9.37 2.03
N GLY A 177 4.79 -9.62 3.35
CA GLY A 177 5.88 -10.32 4.03
C GLY A 177 6.17 -11.71 3.44
N LYS A 178 5.12 -12.50 3.16
CA LYS A 178 5.27 -13.81 2.50
C LYS A 178 5.79 -13.70 1.07
N VAL A 179 5.34 -12.72 0.30
CA VAL A 179 5.75 -12.55 -1.11
C VAL A 179 7.19 -12.02 -1.20
N LEU A 180 7.51 -10.97 -0.44
CA LEU A 180 8.80 -10.30 -0.53
C LEU A 180 9.90 -11.06 0.23
N PHE A 181 9.57 -11.57 1.42
CA PHE A 181 10.53 -12.18 2.36
C PHE A 181 10.05 -13.53 2.89
N PRO A 182 9.73 -14.48 1.99
CA PRO A 182 9.25 -15.81 2.34
C PRO A 182 10.19 -16.61 3.25
N GLU A 183 11.50 -16.33 3.23
CA GLU A 183 12.51 -16.96 4.09
C GLU A 183 12.26 -16.69 5.58
N GLN A 184 11.63 -15.56 5.91
CA GLN A 184 11.27 -15.18 7.28
C GLN A 184 9.79 -15.42 7.58
N ASN A 185 8.91 -15.36 6.57
CA ASN A 185 7.46 -15.31 6.75
C ASN A 185 6.72 -16.59 6.28
N GLY A 186 7.47 -17.57 5.74
CA GLY A 186 6.92 -18.71 5.01
C GLY A 186 6.51 -18.32 3.59
N TYR A 187 6.64 -19.24 2.64
CA TYR A 187 6.39 -18.86 1.25
C TYR A 187 4.90 -18.92 0.92
N PRO A 188 4.46 -18.22 -0.14
CA PRO A 188 3.09 -18.34 -0.62
C PRO A 188 2.77 -19.77 -1.08
N GLU A 189 1.51 -20.17 -0.90
CA GLU A 189 1.03 -21.47 -1.40
C GLU A 189 1.24 -21.59 -2.91
N GLY A 190 1.60 -22.79 -3.38
CA GLY A 190 1.85 -23.06 -4.80
C GLY A 190 3.16 -22.49 -5.33
N THR A 191 3.84 -21.62 -4.57
CA THR A 191 5.25 -21.30 -4.84
C THR A 191 6.07 -22.44 -4.27
N GLY A 192 6.73 -23.22 -5.13
CA GLY A 192 7.45 -24.43 -4.73
C GLY A 192 8.57 -24.11 -3.74
N GLN A 193 8.27 -24.17 -2.44
CA GLN A 193 9.29 -24.22 -1.42
C GLN A 193 9.96 -25.58 -1.45
N SER A 194 11.28 -25.60 -1.25
CA SER A 194 12.08 -26.81 -1.06
C SER A 194 12.54 -27.50 -2.34
N ALA A 195 12.82 -26.76 -3.42
CA ALA A 195 13.60 -27.36 -4.50
C ALA A 195 14.93 -27.84 -3.89
N VAL A 196 15.21 -29.13 -4.00
CA VAL A 196 16.49 -29.78 -3.64
C VAL A 196 17.70 -29.05 -4.29
N ASN A 197 17.44 -28.19 -5.29
CA ASN A 197 18.39 -27.40 -6.07
C ASN A 197 18.18 -25.88 -5.99
N ALA A 198 17.51 -25.34 -4.96
CA ALA A 198 17.32 -23.89 -4.85
C ALA A 198 18.67 -23.18 -4.69
N GLU A 199 18.90 -22.14 -5.49
CA GLU A 199 20.09 -21.30 -5.37
C GLU A 199 19.87 -20.22 -4.32
N PHE A 200 20.82 -20.11 -3.40
CA PHE A 200 20.81 -19.09 -2.36
C PHE A 200 21.94 -18.09 -2.58
N LYS A 201 21.63 -16.80 -2.49
CA LYS A 201 22.60 -15.71 -2.50
C LYS A 201 22.72 -15.11 -1.11
N ALA A 202 23.95 -14.93 -0.63
CA ALA A 202 24.18 -14.16 0.59
C ALA A 202 23.89 -12.68 0.31
N GLY A 203 23.01 -12.08 1.12
CA GLY A 203 22.76 -10.64 1.12
C GLY A 203 22.84 -10.10 2.54
N GLU A 204 22.38 -8.87 2.74
CA GLU A 204 22.28 -8.29 4.08
C GLU A 204 21.28 -9.07 4.94
N GLY A 205 21.68 -9.34 6.18
CA GLY A 205 20.87 -10.01 7.19
C GLY A 205 20.74 -11.53 7.03
N MET A 206 20.63 -12.05 5.80
CA MET A 206 20.37 -13.47 5.55
C MET A 206 20.73 -13.94 4.14
N LYS A 207 20.46 -15.23 3.86
CA LYS A 207 20.52 -15.82 2.52
C LYS A 207 19.15 -15.74 1.86
N TRP A 208 19.13 -15.24 0.62
CA TRP A 208 17.94 -15.06 -0.20
C TRP A 208 17.83 -16.19 -1.22
N ASN A 209 16.64 -16.77 -1.36
CA ASN A 209 16.35 -17.77 -2.38
C ASN A 209 16.23 -17.09 -3.74
N ARG A 210 17.31 -17.13 -4.51
CA ARG A 210 17.42 -16.51 -5.83
C ARG A 210 16.49 -17.17 -6.84
N THR A 211 16.35 -18.50 -6.76
CA THR A 211 15.41 -19.24 -7.61
C THR A 211 13.97 -18.73 -7.42
N TYR A 212 13.57 -18.46 -6.18
CA TYR A 212 12.28 -17.84 -5.88
C TYR A 212 12.18 -16.41 -6.45
N THR A 213 13.21 -15.59 -6.22
CA THR A 213 13.27 -14.21 -6.76
C THR A 213 13.03 -14.19 -8.26
N GLU A 214 13.71 -15.03 -9.02
CA GLU A 214 13.62 -15.08 -10.48
C GLU A 214 12.21 -15.46 -10.95
N GLN A 215 11.52 -16.32 -10.21
CA GLN A 215 10.19 -16.83 -10.56
C GLN A 215 9.04 -15.91 -10.13
N SER A 216 9.17 -15.25 -8.97
CA SER A 216 8.04 -14.60 -8.29
C SER A 216 8.18 -13.08 -8.16
N ILE A 217 9.36 -12.52 -8.40
CA ILE A 217 9.64 -11.09 -8.22
C ILE A 217 9.98 -10.47 -9.57
N PRO A 218 9.41 -9.29 -9.92
CA PRO A 218 9.65 -8.65 -11.20
C PRO A 218 11.11 -8.22 -11.33
N GLU A 219 11.64 -8.25 -12.55
CA GLU A 219 13.05 -8.07 -12.87
C GLU A 219 13.70 -6.85 -12.17
N HIS A 220 13.02 -5.70 -12.22
CA HIS A 220 13.50 -4.45 -11.64
C HIS A 220 13.64 -4.44 -10.10
N LEU A 221 13.04 -5.41 -9.39
CA LEU A 221 13.17 -5.54 -7.93
C LEU A 221 14.09 -6.70 -7.51
N ARG A 222 14.51 -7.57 -8.44
CA ARG A 222 15.25 -8.80 -8.10
C ARG A 222 16.56 -8.51 -7.40
N GLU A 223 17.38 -7.61 -7.96
CA GLU A 223 18.69 -7.27 -7.38
C GLU A 223 18.53 -6.62 -6.00
N VAL A 224 17.56 -5.73 -5.86
CA VAL A 224 17.26 -5.04 -4.60
C VAL A 224 16.82 -6.02 -3.52
N ARG A 225 15.99 -7.01 -3.87
CA ARG A 225 15.62 -8.10 -2.96
C ARG A 225 16.83 -8.96 -2.59
N ASP A 226 17.54 -9.46 -3.60
CA ASP A 226 18.62 -10.43 -3.45
C ASP A 226 19.87 -9.86 -2.77
N SER A 227 20.03 -8.53 -2.75
CA SER A 227 21.05 -7.85 -1.94
C SER A 227 20.69 -7.73 -0.46
N GLY A 228 19.42 -7.91 -0.09
CA GLY A 228 18.88 -7.65 1.24
C GLY A 228 18.46 -6.19 1.47
N THR A 229 18.68 -5.30 0.50
CA THR A 229 18.31 -3.88 0.61
C THR A 229 16.82 -3.71 0.84
N LEU A 230 15.97 -4.46 0.13
CA LEU A 230 14.52 -4.37 0.30
C LEU A 230 14.06 -4.85 1.68
N TRP A 231 14.76 -5.84 2.25
CA TRP A 231 14.48 -6.33 3.61
C TRP A 231 14.82 -5.28 4.65
N ARG A 232 15.96 -4.59 4.49
CA ARG A 232 16.30 -3.45 5.33
C ARG A 232 15.23 -2.36 5.25
N ASP A 233 14.80 -1.98 4.05
CA ASP A 233 13.72 -0.98 3.90
C ASP A 233 12.43 -1.44 4.60
N TRP A 234 12.13 -2.74 4.56
CA TRP A 234 10.98 -3.31 5.26
C TRP A 234 11.12 -3.25 6.78
N GLU A 235 12.29 -3.57 7.34
CA GLU A 235 12.55 -3.47 8.78
C GLU A 235 12.56 -2.01 9.26
N GLU A 236 13.14 -1.12 8.46
CA GLU A 236 13.34 0.29 8.82
C GLU A 236 12.14 1.17 8.50
N SER A 237 11.21 0.77 7.63
CA SER A 237 10.09 1.61 7.18
C SER A 237 8.89 0.79 6.70
N ARG A 238 8.56 -0.30 7.39
CA ARG A 238 7.47 -1.22 7.01
C ARG A 238 6.17 -0.52 6.61
N GLU A 239 5.72 0.42 7.44
CA GLU A 239 4.47 1.15 7.23
C GLU A 239 4.46 1.96 5.93
N LEU A 240 5.64 2.39 5.44
CA LEU A 240 5.78 3.12 4.19
C LEU A 240 5.33 2.29 2.98
N PHE A 241 5.52 0.96 3.03
CA PHE A 241 5.04 0.05 1.98
C PHE A 241 3.51 0.03 1.91
N TYR A 242 2.83 0.02 3.05
CA TYR A 242 1.37 -0.01 3.07
C TYR A 242 0.78 1.31 2.56
N ILE A 243 1.36 2.44 2.95
CA ILE A 243 0.93 3.76 2.49
C ILE A 243 1.16 3.92 0.98
N ALA A 244 2.36 3.58 0.51
CA ALA A 244 2.64 3.64 -0.91
C ALA A 244 1.66 2.74 -1.67
N TYR A 245 1.30 1.57 -1.13
CA TYR A 245 0.33 0.68 -1.74
C TYR A 245 -1.09 1.28 -1.78
N THR A 246 -1.54 1.97 -0.73
CA THR A 246 -2.86 2.64 -0.73
C THR A 246 -2.91 3.84 -1.67
N TRP A 247 -1.77 4.47 -1.98
CA TRP A 247 -1.71 5.51 -3.00
C TRP A 247 -1.84 4.96 -4.43
N GLU A 248 -1.42 3.72 -4.66
CA GLU A 248 -1.50 3.08 -5.97
C GLU A 248 -2.92 2.55 -6.27
N LYS A 249 -3.59 1.96 -5.28
CA LYS A 249 -4.96 1.45 -5.40
C LYS A 249 -6.04 2.52 -5.36
#